data_AF-A0A927WMB2-F1
#
_entry.id   AF-A0A927WMB2-F1
#
_cell.length_a   1.000
_cell.length_b   1.000
_cell.length_c   1.000
_cell.angle_alpha   90.00
_cell.angle_beta   90.00
_cell.angle_gamma   90.00
#
_symmetry.space_group_name_H-M   'P 1'
#
loop_
_entity.id
_entity.type
_entity.pdbx_description
1 polymer ?
#
loop_
_entity_poly.entity_id
_entity_poly.type
_entity_poly.pdbx_seq_one_letter_code
_entity_poly.pdbx_strand_id
1 'polypeptide(L)'
;MNDAPIGKMEAFFRAEGKEWVIMANFCMKCGASLEGNVKFCKACGAPVDGIVKIKEPSQPARVNQTQSEPVRTTKAAPAKTQSSNKGIIAILVLVIIVLCGGGGYYYYHTQQIAAQEAAAKAAEQKAAEEKAAAEEAAAKEAAEKEAQAKKEKITAYARAAISELNENEETLSTLAANINSGRYVPSQLLRMATNVSSKIEKNRNNMKNKEQVDDATLINEVDELFSIQSKRASCMSKGIQGETDQYRIGGNYYDEYQSKFNAFKQKYGI
;
A
#
# COMPACT_ATOMS: atom_id res chain seq x y z
N MET A 1 -67.36 -11.96 -36.49
CA MET A 1 -66.53 -10.73 -36.52
C MET A 1 -66.90 -9.99 -35.25
N ASN A 2 -65.94 -9.76 -34.36
CA ASN A 2 -66.24 -9.38 -32.99
C ASN A 2 -65.99 -7.90 -32.79
N ASP A 3 -67.03 -7.16 -32.43
CA ASP A 3 -66.92 -5.80 -31.93
C ASP A 3 -66.59 -5.82 -30.43
N ALA A 4 -65.55 -5.09 -30.03
CA ALA A 4 -65.25 -4.75 -28.64
C ALA A 4 -64.52 -3.39 -28.58
N PRO A 5 -64.70 -2.58 -27.52
CA PRO A 5 -64.79 -1.13 -27.70
C PRO A 5 -63.51 -0.33 -27.40
N ILE A 6 -63.46 0.87 -27.98
CA ILE A 6 -62.47 1.92 -27.71
C ILE A 6 -62.68 2.46 -26.29
N GLY A 7 -61.78 2.12 -25.37
CA GLY A 7 -61.74 2.67 -24.02
C GLY A 7 -61.16 4.10 -24.01
N LYS A 8 -61.97 5.08 -23.63
CA LYS A 8 -61.49 6.43 -23.31
C LYS A 8 -60.46 6.38 -22.18
N MET A 9 -59.35 7.12 -22.34
CA MET A 9 -58.58 7.63 -21.20
C MET A 9 -58.67 9.15 -21.26
N GLU A 10 -59.46 9.73 -20.34
CA GLU A 10 -59.71 11.17 -20.32
C GLU A 10 -58.49 11.94 -19.80
N ALA A 11 -58.18 13.05 -20.46
CA ALA A 11 -57.02 13.88 -20.14
C ALA A 11 -57.26 14.68 -18.86
N PHE A 12 -56.47 14.41 -17.82
CA PHE A 12 -56.39 15.30 -16.65
C PHE A 12 -55.37 16.41 -16.91
N PHE A 13 -55.88 17.60 -17.21
CA PHE A 13 -55.11 18.85 -17.11
C PHE A 13 -54.84 19.21 -15.64
N ARG A 14 -53.58 19.52 -15.32
CA ARG A 14 -53.27 20.75 -14.56
C ARG A 14 -51.85 21.23 -14.89
N ALA A 15 -51.77 22.47 -15.35
CA ALA A 15 -50.51 23.18 -15.51
C ALA A 15 -50.08 23.81 -14.18
N GLU A 16 -48.77 23.92 -13.95
CA GLU A 16 -48.16 25.06 -13.24
C GLU A 16 -46.64 25.01 -13.48
N GLY A 17 -46.09 26.06 -14.10
CA GLY A 17 -44.66 26.13 -14.41
C GLY A 17 -43.84 26.61 -13.21
N LYS A 18 -42.65 26.02 -13.03
CA LYS A 18 -41.55 26.60 -12.25
C LYS A 18 -40.22 26.22 -12.88
N GLU A 19 -39.41 27.23 -13.15
CA GLU A 19 -38.02 27.12 -13.58
C GLU A 19 -37.21 26.30 -12.57
N TRP A 20 -36.32 25.43 -13.05
CA TRP A 20 -35.28 24.80 -12.22
C TRP A 20 -33.90 25.14 -12.79
N VAL A 21 -33.34 26.27 -12.39
CA VAL A 21 -31.90 26.52 -12.53
C VAL A 21 -31.21 25.94 -11.29
N ILE A 22 -31.11 24.62 -11.21
CA ILE A 22 -30.31 23.94 -10.18
C ILE A 22 -28.90 23.73 -10.74
N MET A 23 -28.12 24.81 -10.74
CA MET A 23 -26.66 24.76 -10.86
C MET A 23 -26.10 24.36 -9.48
N ALA A 24 -26.09 23.05 -9.20
CA ALA A 24 -25.52 22.51 -7.98
C ALA A 24 -23.98 22.59 -8.03
N ASN A 25 -23.42 23.63 -7.43
CA ASN A 25 -21.99 23.70 -7.15
C ASN A 25 -21.68 22.94 -5.86
N PHE A 26 -20.59 22.18 -5.82
CA PHE A 26 -20.17 21.41 -4.65
C PHE A 26 -18.88 21.97 -4.06
N CYS A 27 -18.73 21.90 -2.74
CA CYS A 27 -17.53 22.39 -2.08
C CYS A 27 -16.31 21.51 -2.40
N MET A 28 -15.33 22.06 -3.12
CA MET A 28 -14.09 21.36 -3.49
C MET A 28 -13.22 20.90 -2.30
N LYS A 29 -13.54 21.30 -1.07
CA LYS A 29 -12.83 20.89 0.16
C LYS A 29 -13.49 19.74 0.93
N CYS A 30 -14.79 19.51 0.78
CA CYS A 30 -15.51 18.49 1.56
C CYS A 30 -16.66 17.77 0.83
N GLY A 31 -16.94 18.11 -0.43
CA GLY A 31 -18.02 17.53 -1.22
C GLY A 31 -19.44 17.98 -0.85
N ALA A 32 -19.62 18.80 0.19
CA ALA A 32 -20.93 19.30 0.57
C ALA A 32 -21.57 20.14 -0.55
N SER A 33 -22.85 19.89 -0.82
CA SER A 33 -23.65 20.68 -1.78
C SER A 33 -23.74 22.14 -1.32
N LEU A 34 -23.54 23.08 -2.25
CA LEU A 34 -23.66 24.51 -1.99
C LEU A 34 -24.94 25.04 -2.63
N GLU A 35 -25.87 25.46 -1.78
CA GLU A 35 -27.13 26.09 -2.20
C GLU A 35 -26.87 27.51 -2.70
N GLY A 36 -26.60 27.64 -4.01
CA GLY A 36 -26.40 28.92 -4.69
C GLY A 36 -25.03 29.57 -4.44
N ASN A 37 -24.96 30.89 -4.67
CA ASN A 37 -23.72 31.68 -4.59
C ASN A 37 -23.31 32.02 -3.14
N VAL A 38 -22.88 31.01 -2.38
CA VAL A 38 -22.34 31.16 -1.02
C VAL A 38 -20.82 31.34 -1.03
N LYS A 39 -20.31 32.34 -0.31
CA LYS A 39 -18.86 32.66 -0.26
C LYS A 39 -18.04 31.70 0.62
N PHE A 40 -18.69 31.01 1.55
CA PHE A 40 -18.07 30.03 2.45
C PHE A 40 -18.97 28.81 2.59
N CYS A 41 -18.38 27.61 2.65
CA CYS A 41 -19.12 26.38 2.87
C CYS A 41 -19.60 26.28 4.32
N LYS A 42 -20.91 26.19 4.55
CA LYS A 42 -21.50 26.04 5.89
C LYS A 42 -21.10 24.74 6.61
N ALA A 43 -20.67 23.71 5.86
CA ALA A 43 -20.31 22.40 6.43
C ALA A 43 -18.85 22.31 6.90
N CYS A 44 -17.91 23.05 6.31
CA CYS A 44 -16.48 22.97 6.64
C CYS A 44 -15.76 24.32 6.80
N GLY A 45 -16.46 25.44 6.64
CA GLY A 45 -15.92 26.80 6.75
C GLY A 45 -15.05 27.28 5.58
N ALA A 46 -14.73 26.43 4.61
CA ALA A 46 -13.83 26.78 3.51
C ALA A 46 -14.41 27.88 2.58
N PRO A 47 -13.61 28.87 2.15
CA PRO A 47 -14.02 29.83 1.13
C PRO A 47 -14.26 29.14 -0.21
N VAL A 48 -15.26 29.62 -0.96
CA VAL A 48 -15.72 29.00 -2.22
C VAL A 48 -15.06 29.63 -3.45
N ASP A 49 -14.55 30.86 -3.35
CA ASP A 49 -13.72 31.51 -4.38
C ASP A 49 -12.22 31.29 -4.10
N GLY A 50 -11.56 30.48 -4.93
CA GLY A 50 -10.22 29.96 -4.65
C GLY A 50 -9.06 30.81 -5.15
N ILE A 51 -8.48 31.66 -4.29
CA ILE A 51 -7.07 32.13 -4.43
C ILE A 51 -6.44 32.36 -3.04
N VAL A 52 -5.59 31.45 -2.54
CA VAL A 52 -4.39 31.76 -1.71
C VAL A 52 -3.28 30.73 -1.99
N LYS A 53 -2.02 31.16 -1.88
CA LYS A 53 -0.82 30.58 -2.49
C LYS A 53 0.26 30.28 -1.41
N ILE A 54 0.75 29.03 -1.39
CA ILE A 54 2.09 28.53 -0.98
C ILE A 54 2.71 29.04 0.36
N LYS A 55 3.14 28.12 1.26
CA LYS A 55 4.57 27.95 1.69
C LYS A 55 4.82 26.93 2.81
N GLU A 56 5.73 26.00 2.53
CA GLU A 56 6.70 25.40 3.46
C GLU A 56 7.80 26.44 3.80
N PRO A 57 8.56 26.33 4.92
CA PRO A 57 9.88 25.66 4.80
C PRO A 57 10.55 25.07 6.10
N SER A 58 11.46 24.11 5.88
CA SER A 58 12.83 23.98 6.47
C SER A 58 13.14 23.78 7.98
N GLN A 59 13.98 22.76 8.26
CA GLN A 59 14.94 22.71 9.39
C GLN A 59 16.14 23.68 9.18
N PRO A 60 17.06 23.88 10.16
CA PRO A 60 18.34 23.12 10.06
C PRO A 60 19.15 22.88 11.38
N ALA A 61 20.16 22.01 11.27
CA ALA A 61 21.50 22.04 11.93
C ALA A 61 21.63 21.78 13.46
N ARG A 62 22.79 21.39 14.05
CA ARG A 62 24.02 20.61 13.68
C ARG A 62 24.88 20.51 14.99
N VAL A 63 26.10 19.95 14.90
CA VAL A 63 27.31 20.11 15.78
C VAL A 63 27.52 19.00 16.84
N ASN A 64 28.74 18.59 17.24
CA ASN A 64 30.04 18.29 16.57
C ASN A 64 31.05 17.79 17.66
N GLN A 65 32.10 17.02 17.28
CA GLN A 65 33.42 16.92 17.99
C GLN A 65 33.44 16.30 19.43
N THR A 66 34.53 15.76 20.02
CA THR A 66 35.95 15.51 19.60
C THR A 66 36.63 14.45 20.51
N GLN A 67 37.81 13.97 20.07
CA GLN A 67 38.96 13.23 20.71
C GLN A 67 39.10 13.27 22.27
N SER A 68 39.91 12.45 22.98
CA SER A 68 41.21 11.82 22.64
C SER A 68 41.63 10.67 23.58
N GLU A 69 42.48 9.76 23.10
CA GLU A 69 43.45 8.95 23.89
C GLU A 69 44.67 9.83 24.33
N PRO A 70 45.52 9.51 25.36
CA PRO A 70 46.55 8.45 25.19
C PRO A 70 47.24 7.76 26.44
N VAL A 71 47.79 6.57 26.17
CA VAL A 71 49.15 6.04 26.55
C VAL A 71 49.53 5.59 28.00
N ARG A 72 49.83 4.28 28.07
CA ARG A 72 50.88 3.49 28.79
C ARG A 72 51.82 4.17 29.82
N THR A 73 52.26 3.39 30.82
CA THR A 73 53.69 3.06 31.08
C THR A 73 53.88 1.86 32.04
N THR A 74 55.02 1.16 31.89
CA THR A 74 55.46 -0.07 32.59
C THR A 74 56.28 0.21 33.87
N LYS A 75 56.43 -0.79 34.75
CA LYS A 75 57.75 -1.16 35.36
C LYS A 75 57.76 -2.51 36.09
N ALA A 76 58.98 -3.02 36.30
CA ALA A 76 59.29 -4.37 36.79
C ALA A 76 59.83 -4.39 38.24
N ALA A 77 60.00 -5.60 38.79
CA ALA A 77 60.66 -5.90 40.07
C ALA A 77 62.19 -5.60 40.06
N PRO A 78 62.92 -5.67 41.21
CA PRO A 78 63.45 -6.98 41.66
C PRO A 78 63.65 -7.21 43.19
N ALA A 79 63.83 -8.49 43.55
CA ALA A 79 64.72 -9.17 44.52
C ALA A 79 65.57 -8.36 45.57
N LYS A 80 66.05 -8.89 46.72
CA LYS A 80 66.30 -10.30 47.19
C LYS A 80 66.69 -10.38 48.70
N THR A 81 66.85 -11.62 49.22
CA THR A 81 67.66 -12.06 50.40
C THR A 81 67.03 -11.87 51.81
N GLN A 82 67.22 -12.70 52.85
CA GLN A 82 68.05 -13.92 53.11
C GLN A 82 67.22 -14.90 54.02
N SER A 83 67.62 -16.04 54.61
CA SER A 83 68.94 -16.69 54.81
C SER A 83 68.93 -18.25 54.75
N SER A 84 68.98 -18.97 55.88
CA SER A 84 69.27 -20.42 55.96
C SER A 84 68.69 -21.14 57.19
N ASN A 85 68.49 -22.46 57.09
CA ASN A 85 69.17 -23.48 57.91
C ASN A 85 68.91 -24.90 57.33
N LYS A 86 69.82 -25.85 57.56
CA LYS A 86 69.73 -27.24 57.05
C LYS A 86 69.63 -28.25 58.20
N GLY A 87 68.72 -29.20 58.09
CA GLY A 87 68.61 -30.40 58.93
C GLY A 87 68.15 -31.58 58.08
N ILE A 88 68.57 -32.80 58.42
CA ILE A 88 68.37 -33.99 57.57
C ILE A 88 66.95 -34.53 57.73
N ILE A 89 66.01 -33.89 57.05
CA ILE A 89 64.66 -34.40 56.73
C ILE A 89 64.48 -34.43 55.20
N ALA A 90 65.59 -34.55 54.45
CA ALA A 90 65.65 -34.26 53.03
C ALA A 90 64.83 -35.24 52.15
N ILE A 91 64.75 -36.52 52.53
CA ILE A 91 64.17 -37.58 51.67
C ILE A 91 62.65 -37.69 51.88
N LEU A 92 62.16 -37.75 53.13
CA LEU A 92 60.73 -37.82 53.41
C LEU A 92 59.99 -36.55 52.96
N VAL A 93 60.58 -35.37 53.16
CA VAL A 93 60.01 -34.11 52.65
C VAL A 93 60.06 -34.06 51.12
N LEU A 94 61.08 -34.60 50.46
CA LEU A 94 61.09 -34.73 49.00
C LEU A 94 59.92 -35.58 48.49
N VAL A 95 59.68 -36.75 49.09
CA VAL A 95 58.59 -37.64 48.68
C VAL A 95 57.22 -36.97 48.89
N ILE A 96 57.02 -36.27 50.01
CA ILE A 96 55.79 -35.52 50.27
C ILE A 96 55.63 -34.35 49.28
N ILE A 97 56.70 -33.59 48.99
CA ILE A 97 56.66 -32.51 47.99
C ILE A 97 56.38 -33.06 46.58
N VAL A 98 56.92 -34.22 46.21
CA VAL A 98 56.65 -34.86 44.92
C VAL A 98 55.21 -35.36 44.83
N LEU A 99 54.65 -35.93 45.89
CA LEU A 99 53.25 -36.39 45.92
C LEU A 99 52.26 -35.21 45.95
N CYS A 100 52.46 -34.21 46.81
CA CYS A 100 51.62 -33.01 46.86
C CYS A 100 51.79 -32.14 45.61
N GLY A 101 53.01 -32.03 45.08
CA GLY A 101 53.29 -31.32 43.84
C GLY A 101 52.68 -32.01 42.62
N GLY A 102 52.79 -33.35 42.52
CA GLY A 102 52.17 -34.14 41.46
C GLY A 102 50.64 -34.09 41.50
N GLY A 103 50.03 -34.27 42.68
CA GLY A 103 48.58 -34.16 42.87
C GLY A 103 48.05 -32.75 42.62
N GLY A 104 48.74 -31.72 43.14
CA GLY A 104 48.40 -30.32 42.92
C GLY A 104 48.55 -29.91 41.45
N TYR A 105 49.63 -30.33 40.77
CA TYR A 105 49.84 -30.10 39.35
C TYR A 105 48.78 -30.82 38.50
N TYR A 106 48.47 -32.09 38.80
CA TYR A 106 47.43 -32.83 38.08
C TYR A 106 46.05 -32.18 38.25
N TYR A 107 45.67 -31.82 39.48
CA TYR A 107 44.40 -31.14 39.75
C TYR A 107 44.32 -29.77 39.06
N TYR A 108 45.40 -28.97 39.10
CA TYR A 108 45.47 -27.67 38.44
C TYR A 108 45.44 -27.79 36.91
N HIS A 109 46.12 -28.78 36.33
CA HIS A 109 46.14 -29.06 34.90
C HIS A 109 44.78 -29.57 34.41
N THR A 110 44.13 -30.48 35.14
CA THR A 110 42.75 -30.93 34.87
C THR A 110 41.75 -29.77 35.00
N GLN A 111 41.91 -28.89 35.98
CA GLN A 111 41.07 -27.71 36.14
C GLN A 111 41.26 -26.70 34.98
N GLN A 112 42.49 -26.50 34.50
CA GLN A 112 42.75 -25.66 33.32
C GLN A 112 42.17 -26.24 32.03
N ILE A 113 42.27 -27.56 31.80
CA ILE A 113 41.64 -28.20 30.64
C ILE A 113 40.12 -28.06 30.71
N ALA A 114 39.50 -28.34 31.86
CA ALA A 114 38.06 -28.18 32.05
C ALA A 114 37.59 -26.73 31.86
N ALA A 115 38.38 -25.74 32.32
CA ALA A 115 38.10 -24.32 32.10
C ALA A 115 38.24 -23.92 30.61
N GLN A 116 39.24 -24.44 29.89
CA GLN A 116 39.39 -24.21 28.46
C GLN A 116 38.28 -24.87 27.64
N GLU A 117 37.88 -26.09 27.98
CA GLU A 117 36.78 -26.81 27.30
C GLU A 117 35.43 -26.13 27.56
N ALA A 118 35.17 -25.66 28.77
CA ALA A 118 33.99 -24.86 29.10
C ALA A 118 33.98 -23.51 28.36
N ALA A 119 35.13 -22.83 28.29
CA ALA A 119 35.26 -21.58 27.52
C ALA A 119 35.07 -21.80 26.01
N ALA A 120 35.59 -22.89 25.45
CA ALA A 120 35.42 -23.26 24.05
C ALA A 120 33.94 -23.54 23.73
N LYS A 121 33.26 -24.37 24.52
CA LYS A 121 31.82 -24.66 24.33
C LYS A 121 30.95 -23.41 24.49
N ALA A 122 31.28 -22.52 25.44
CA ALA A 122 30.56 -21.25 25.60
C ALA A 122 30.81 -20.28 24.42
N ALA A 123 32.01 -20.28 23.83
CA ALA A 123 32.30 -19.49 22.63
C ALA A 123 31.58 -20.05 21.39
N GLU A 124 31.56 -21.37 21.24
CA GLU A 124 30.88 -22.08 20.14
C GLU A 124 29.35 -21.90 20.21
N GLN A 125 28.76 -21.99 21.41
CA GLN A 125 27.34 -21.68 21.63
C GLN A 125 27.01 -20.22 21.28
N LYS A 126 27.82 -19.25 21.71
CA LYS A 126 27.61 -17.83 21.36
C LYS A 126 27.73 -17.57 19.86
N ALA A 127 28.70 -18.19 19.18
CA ALA A 127 28.85 -18.07 17.73
C ALA A 127 27.66 -18.68 16.97
N ALA A 128 27.12 -19.80 17.46
CA ALA A 128 25.90 -20.40 16.91
C ALA A 128 24.65 -19.52 17.14
N GLU A 129 24.53 -18.91 18.31
CA GLU A 129 23.43 -18.02 18.69
C GLU A 129 23.47 -16.69 17.92
N GLU A 130 24.64 -16.06 17.77
CA GLU A 130 24.84 -14.89 16.90
C GLU A 130 24.54 -15.21 15.44
N LYS A 131 24.97 -16.37 14.93
CA LYS A 131 24.66 -16.81 13.56
C LYS A 131 23.15 -17.01 13.36
N ALA A 132 22.47 -17.65 14.30
CA ALA A 132 21.02 -17.86 14.23
C ALA A 132 20.26 -16.52 14.29
N ALA A 133 20.66 -15.60 15.17
CA ALA A 133 20.07 -14.26 15.25
C ALA A 133 20.29 -13.43 13.97
N ALA A 134 21.48 -13.54 13.35
CA ALA A 134 21.77 -12.89 12.07
C ALA A 134 20.96 -13.48 10.90
N GLU A 135 20.78 -14.81 10.86
CA GLU A 135 19.94 -15.48 9.86
C GLU A 135 18.45 -15.12 10.03
N GLU A 136 17.94 -15.04 11.27
CA GLU A 136 16.56 -14.60 11.55
C GLU A 136 16.34 -13.13 11.16
N ALA A 137 17.29 -12.24 11.49
CA ALA A 137 17.22 -10.83 11.12
C ALA A 137 17.21 -10.65 9.58
N ALA A 138 18.10 -11.36 8.88
CA ALA A 138 18.15 -11.32 7.41
C ALA A 138 16.86 -11.88 6.77
N ALA A 139 16.27 -12.93 7.34
CA ALA A 139 15.00 -13.50 6.86
C ALA A 139 13.83 -12.53 7.05
N LYS A 140 13.76 -11.83 8.19
CA LYS A 140 12.76 -10.78 8.45
C LYS A 140 12.92 -9.60 7.49
N GLU A 141 14.14 -9.09 7.32
CA GLU A 141 14.42 -7.99 6.40
C GLU A 141 14.08 -8.35 4.94
N ALA A 142 14.34 -9.59 4.51
CA ALA A 142 13.95 -10.09 3.19
C ALA A 142 12.43 -10.16 3.03
N ALA A 143 11.70 -10.68 4.02
CA ALA A 143 10.24 -10.76 4.00
C ALA A 143 9.57 -9.37 3.98
N GLU A 144 10.08 -8.41 4.75
CA GLU A 144 9.61 -7.02 4.75
C GLU A 144 9.83 -6.34 3.39
N LYS A 145 11.02 -6.52 2.78
CA LYS A 145 11.31 -6.02 1.43
C LYS A 145 10.40 -6.63 0.36
N GLU A 146 10.14 -7.94 0.44
CA GLU A 146 9.21 -8.61 -0.48
C GLU A 146 7.77 -8.10 -0.31
N ALA A 147 7.30 -7.94 0.93
CA ALA A 147 5.99 -7.39 1.24
C ALA A 147 5.85 -5.93 0.75
N GLN A 148 6.88 -5.10 0.92
CA GLN A 148 6.91 -3.74 0.39
C GLN A 148 6.86 -3.73 -1.15
N ALA A 149 7.70 -4.53 -1.82
CA ALA A 149 7.71 -4.64 -3.27
C ALA A 149 6.36 -5.13 -3.84
N LYS A 150 5.69 -6.07 -3.16
CA LYS A 150 4.31 -6.50 -3.49
C LYS A 150 3.31 -5.35 -3.34
N LYS A 151 3.36 -4.60 -2.24
CA LYS A 151 2.49 -3.44 -1.98
C LYS A 151 2.67 -2.32 -3.02
N GLU A 152 3.92 -2.05 -3.42
CA GLU A 152 4.25 -1.08 -4.47
C GLU A 152 3.68 -1.50 -5.82
N LYS A 153 3.82 -2.78 -6.21
CA LYS A 153 3.20 -3.35 -7.42
C LYS A 153 1.67 -3.25 -7.42
N ILE A 154 1.02 -3.66 -6.31
CA ILE A 154 -0.42 -3.53 -6.09
C ILE A 154 -0.87 -2.07 -6.30
N THR A 155 -0.17 -1.12 -5.67
CA THR A 155 -0.50 0.31 -5.75
C THR A 155 -0.30 0.87 -7.17
N ALA A 156 0.76 0.45 -7.86
CA ALA A 156 1.02 0.85 -9.25
C ALA A 156 -0.05 0.32 -10.22
N TYR A 157 -0.45 -0.96 -10.06
CA TYR A 157 -1.53 -1.56 -10.86
C TYR A 157 -2.87 -0.87 -10.62
N ALA A 158 -3.23 -0.62 -9.35
CA ALA A 158 -4.48 0.08 -9.00
C ALA A 158 -4.52 1.51 -9.55
N ARG A 159 -3.42 2.27 -9.49
CA ARG A 159 -3.31 3.61 -10.11
C ARG A 159 -3.47 3.57 -11.63
N ALA A 160 -2.85 2.59 -12.29
CA ALA A 160 -3.01 2.41 -13.73
C ALA A 160 -4.46 2.06 -14.10
N ALA A 161 -5.11 1.16 -13.35
CA ALA A 161 -6.52 0.82 -13.52
C ALA A 161 -7.40 2.07 -13.40
N ILE A 162 -7.21 2.89 -12.36
CA ILE A 162 -7.94 4.14 -12.15
C ILE A 162 -7.80 5.11 -13.32
N SER A 163 -6.60 5.23 -13.92
CA SER A 163 -6.40 6.07 -15.11
C SER A 163 -7.25 5.61 -16.29
N GLU A 164 -7.16 4.33 -16.64
CA GLU A 164 -7.89 3.73 -17.77
C GLU A 164 -9.41 3.75 -17.56
N LEU A 165 -9.87 3.53 -16.32
CA LEU A 165 -11.28 3.59 -15.92
C LEU A 165 -11.84 5.02 -16.00
N ASN A 166 -11.07 6.04 -15.59
CA ASN A 166 -11.46 7.45 -15.71
C ASN A 166 -11.55 7.89 -17.18
N GLU A 167 -10.57 7.51 -18.02
CA GLU A 167 -10.63 7.78 -19.47
C GLU A 167 -11.88 7.16 -20.12
N ASN A 168 -12.25 5.95 -19.70
CA ASN A 168 -13.48 5.31 -20.17
C ASN A 168 -14.72 6.10 -19.73
N GLU A 169 -14.80 6.56 -18.47
CA GLU A 169 -15.91 7.40 -17.99
C GLU A 169 -16.03 8.71 -18.77
N GLU A 170 -14.92 9.36 -19.13
CA GLU A 170 -14.94 10.56 -19.97
C GLU A 170 -15.58 10.28 -21.34
N THR A 171 -15.22 9.17 -21.98
CA THR A 171 -15.81 8.77 -23.28
C THR A 171 -17.27 8.35 -23.17
N LEU A 172 -17.68 7.68 -22.08
CA LEU A 172 -19.07 7.35 -21.77
C LEU A 172 -19.91 8.62 -21.51
N SER A 173 -19.37 9.57 -20.76
CA SER A 173 -19.99 10.86 -20.48
C SER A 173 -20.18 11.68 -21.77
N THR A 174 -19.16 11.71 -22.63
CA THR A 174 -19.22 12.35 -23.96
C THR A 174 -20.27 11.70 -24.85
N LEU A 175 -20.37 10.37 -24.86
CA LEU A 175 -21.41 9.65 -25.60
C LEU A 175 -22.81 9.98 -25.06
N ALA A 176 -22.98 10.03 -23.73
CA ALA A 176 -24.25 10.40 -23.10
C ALA A 176 -24.67 11.83 -23.48
N ALA A 177 -23.74 12.78 -23.46
CA ALA A 177 -23.99 14.15 -23.90
C ALA A 177 -24.40 14.20 -25.38
N ASN A 178 -23.73 13.45 -26.26
CA ASN A 178 -24.07 13.39 -27.69
C ASN A 178 -25.47 12.80 -27.93
N ILE A 179 -25.85 11.73 -27.23
CA ILE A 179 -27.20 11.15 -27.26
C ILE A 179 -28.24 12.18 -26.81
N ASN A 180 -28.03 12.78 -25.63
CA ASN A 180 -28.97 13.73 -25.03
C ASN A 180 -29.07 15.06 -25.81
N SER A 181 -28.07 15.39 -26.63
CA SER A 181 -28.07 16.63 -27.41
C SER A 181 -29.12 16.68 -28.54
N GLY A 182 -29.61 15.51 -28.99
CA GLY A 182 -30.47 15.40 -30.18
C GLY A 182 -29.82 15.82 -31.50
N ARG A 183 -28.52 16.17 -31.52
CA ARG A 183 -27.82 16.71 -32.71
C ARG A 183 -27.35 15.67 -33.71
N TYR A 184 -27.26 14.41 -33.29
CA TYR A 184 -26.67 13.32 -34.06
C TYR A 184 -27.74 12.30 -34.46
N VAL A 185 -27.67 11.82 -35.70
CA VAL A 185 -28.56 10.74 -36.17
C VAL A 185 -28.13 9.39 -35.58
N PRO A 186 -29.03 8.40 -35.43
CA PRO A 186 -28.72 7.13 -34.76
C PRO A 186 -27.49 6.41 -35.33
N SER A 187 -27.27 6.42 -36.65
CA SER A 187 -26.09 5.78 -37.26
C SER A 187 -24.75 6.42 -36.85
N GLN A 188 -24.72 7.72 -36.58
CA GLN A 188 -23.53 8.41 -36.05
C GLN A 188 -23.31 8.06 -34.58
N LEU A 189 -24.38 8.05 -33.79
CA LEU A 189 -24.34 7.67 -32.36
C LEU A 189 -23.92 6.21 -32.18
N LEU A 190 -24.40 5.29 -33.01
CA LEU A 190 -23.97 3.88 -32.99
C LEU A 190 -22.48 3.73 -33.28
N ARG A 191 -21.94 4.45 -34.27
CA ARG A 191 -20.49 4.46 -34.54
C ARG A 191 -19.69 5.00 -33.35
N MET A 192 -20.18 6.03 -32.66
CA MET A 192 -19.58 6.51 -31.42
C MET A 192 -19.65 5.45 -30.31
N ALA A 193 -20.80 4.79 -30.12
CA ALA A 193 -20.99 3.74 -29.12
C ALA A 193 -20.09 2.51 -29.38
N THR A 194 -19.89 2.11 -30.64
CA THR A 194 -18.90 1.09 -31.02
C THR A 194 -17.50 1.51 -30.63
N ASN A 195 -17.07 2.74 -30.99
CA ASN A 195 -15.74 3.24 -30.64
C ASN A 195 -15.49 3.26 -29.13
N VAL A 196 -16.49 3.68 -28.33
CA VAL A 196 -16.44 3.66 -26.86
C VAL A 196 -16.33 2.23 -26.34
N SER A 197 -17.17 1.31 -26.84
CA SER A 197 -17.15 -0.10 -26.43
C SER A 197 -15.80 -0.76 -26.74
N SER A 198 -15.25 -0.54 -27.94
CA SER A 198 -13.94 -1.06 -28.33
C SER A 198 -12.79 -0.44 -27.54
N LYS A 199 -12.87 0.84 -27.13
CA LYS A 199 -11.87 1.41 -26.20
C LYS A 199 -11.95 0.75 -24.83
N ILE A 200 -13.15 0.60 -24.25
CA ILE A 200 -13.32 -0.06 -22.95
C ILE A 200 -12.77 -1.50 -22.97
N GLU A 201 -13.08 -2.27 -24.02
CA GLU A 201 -12.59 -3.64 -24.19
C GLU A 201 -11.08 -3.70 -24.38
N LYS A 202 -10.50 -2.80 -25.20
CA LYS A 202 -9.04 -2.68 -25.35
C LYS A 202 -8.39 -2.37 -24.00
N ASN A 203 -8.93 -1.42 -23.24
CA ASN A 203 -8.38 -1.00 -21.96
C ASN A 203 -8.50 -2.11 -20.89
N ARG A 204 -9.61 -2.85 -20.85
CA ARG A 204 -9.76 -4.07 -20.03
C ARG A 204 -8.71 -5.12 -20.41
N ASN A 205 -8.57 -5.42 -21.70
CA ASN A 205 -7.63 -6.45 -22.17
C ASN A 205 -6.18 -6.06 -21.91
N ASN A 206 -5.83 -4.78 -22.08
CA ASN A 206 -4.53 -4.23 -21.68
C ASN A 206 -4.27 -4.49 -20.20
N MET A 207 -5.24 -4.21 -19.32
CA MET A 207 -5.10 -4.42 -17.87
C MET A 207 -5.06 -5.90 -17.47
N LYS A 208 -5.73 -6.81 -18.19
CA LYS A 208 -5.60 -8.27 -17.99
C LYS A 208 -4.23 -8.80 -18.41
N ASN A 209 -3.69 -8.30 -19.51
CA ASN A 209 -2.39 -8.69 -20.04
C ASN A 209 -1.22 -7.93 -19.38
N LYS A 210 -1.49 -7.04 -18.41
CA LYS A 210 -0.50 -6.22 -17.72
C LYS A 210 0.13 -7.02 -16.58
N GLU A 211 1.15 -7.80 -16.92
CA GLU A 211 1.94 -8.58 -15.99
C GLU A 211 2.70 -7.67 -15.00
N GLN A 212 2.07 -7.37 -13.86
CA GLN A 212 2.64 -6.52 -12.81
C GLN A 212 2.29 -6.97 -11.39
N VAL A 213 1.24 -7.77 -11.17
CA VAL A 213 0.76 -8.12 -9.83
C VAL A 213 0.21 -9.56 -9.78
N ASP A 214 0.54 -10.27 -8.69
CA ASP A 214 -0.04 -11.57 -8.33
C ASP A 214 -1.05 -11.35 -7.18
N ASP A 215 -2.16 -10.71 -7.52
CA ASP A 215 -3.30 -10.46 -6.63
C ASP A 215 -4.59 -10.67 -7.44
N ALA A 216 -5.11 -11.88 -7.41
CA ALA A 216 -6.33 -12.25 -8.12
C ALA A 216 -7.56 -11.44 -7.65
N THR A 217 -7.58 -10.96 -6.39
CA THR A 217 -8.68 -10.14 -5.89
C THR A 217 -8.66 -8.75 -6.54
N LEU A 218 -7.50 -8.09 -6.56
CA LEU A 218 -7.31 -6.81 -7.26
C LEU A 218 -7.64 -6.93 -8.76
N ILE A 219 -7.16 -7.97 -9.43
CA ILE A 219 -7.42 -8.19 -10.87
C ILE A 219 -8.93 -8.35 -11.13
N ASN A 220 -9.64 -9.12 -10.30
CA ASN A 220 -11.08 -9.33 -10.43
C ASN A 220 -11.89 -8.06 -10.13
N GLU A 221 -11.52 -7.28 -9.11
CA GLU A 221 -12.18 -5.99 -8.82
C GLU A 221 -12.02 -4.99 -9.96
N VAL A 222 -10.82 -4.93 -10.57
CA VAL A 222 -10.57 -4.09 -11.76
C VAL A 222 -11.38 -4.58 -12.97
N ASP A 223 -11.43 -5.90 -13.22
CA ASP A 223 -12.23 -6.44 -14.32
C ASP A 223 -13.74 -6.20 -14.14
N GLU A 224 -14.25 -6.28 -12.92
CA GLU A 224 -15.64 -5.97 -12.60
C GLU A 224 -15.98 -4.50 -12.92
N LEU A 225 -15.10 -3.56 -12.55
CA LEU A 225 -15.27 -2.14 -12.87
C LEU A 225 -15.32 -1.89 -14.39
N PHE A 226 -14.40 -2.49 -15.16
CA PHE A 226 -14.49 -2.45 -16.63
C PHE A 226 -15.75 -3.14 -17.14
N SER A 227 -16.18 -4.26 -16.53
CA SER A 227 -17.37 -5.03 -16.92
C SER A 227 -18.63 -4.16 -16.86
N ILE A 228 -18.79 -3.39 -15.79
CA ILE A 228 -19.92 -2.46 -15.62
C ILE A 228 -19.87 -1.35 -16.70
N GLN A 229 -18.69 -0.82 -17.03
CA GLN A 229 -18.53 0.15 -18.13
C GLN A 229 -18.97 -0.40 -19.49
N SER A 230 -18.60 -1.65 -19.84
CA SER A 230 -19.08 -2.29 -21.07
C SER A 230 -20.59 -2.54 -21.05
N LYS A 231 -21.17 -2.95 -19.92
CA LYS A 231 -22.63 -3.12 -19.78
C LYS A 231 -23.35 -1.79 -20.04
N ARG A 232 -22.85 -0.70 -19.47
CA ARG A 232 -23.36 0.66 -19.68
C ARG A 232 -23.23 1.11 -21.15
N ALA A 233 -22.08 0.88 -21.80
CA ALA A 233 -21.91 1.16 -23.22
C ALA A 233 -22.89 0.37 -24.11
N SER A 234 -23.10 -0.92 -23.80
CA SER A 234 -24.07 -1.78 -24.49
C SER A 234 -25.50 -1.26 -24.32
N CYS A 235 -25.90 -0.89 -23.11
CA CYS A 235 -27.19 -0.26 -22.84
C CYS A 235 -27.40 1.03 -23.64
N MET A 236 -26.39 1.90 -23.74
CA MET A 236 -26.44 3.12 -24.55
C MET A 236 -26.62 2.80 -26.04
N SER A 237 -25.89 1.81 -26.57
CA SER A 237 -26.02 1.34 -27.96
C SER A 237 -27.44 0.84 -28.27
N LYS A 238 -27.99 -0.03 -27.41
CA LYS A 238 -29.36 -0.54 -27.56
C LYS A 238 -30.43 0.55 -27.45
N GLY A 239 -30.23 1.52 -26.55
CA GLY A 239 -31.09 2.71 -26.46
C GLY A 239 -31.13 3.48 -27.78
N ILE A 240 -29.97 3.67 -28.44
CA ILE A 240 -29.89 4.30 -29.77
C ILE A 240 -30.61 3.46 -30.84
N GLN A 241 -30.66 2.14 -30.70
CA GLN A 241 -31.42 1.22 -31.57
C GLN A 241 -32.93 1.22 -31.31
N GLY A 242 -33.41 1.91 -30.27
CA GLY A 242 -34.83 2.06 -29.92
C GLY A 242 -35.26 1.33 -28.64
N GLU A 243 -34.39 0.54 -28.00
CA GLU A 243 -34.66 -0.06 -26.69
C GLU A 243 -34.55 0.99 -25.56
N THR A 244 -35.49 1.94 -25.49
CA THR A 244 -35.40 3.12 -24.60
C THR A 244 -35.24 2.77 -23.10
N ASP A 245 -35.79 1.66 -22.63
CA ASP A 245 -35.58 1.12 -21.27
C ASP A 245 -34.11 0.90 -20.92
N GLN A 246 -33.26 0.65 -21.92
CA GLN A 246 -31.82 0.43 -21.72
C GLN A 246 -31.13 1.69 -21.20
N TYR A 247 -31.64 2.89 -21.46
CA TYR A 247 -31.07 4.11 -20.86
C TYR A 247 -31.21 4.12 -19.33
N ARG A 248 -32.35 3.65 -18.82
CA ARG A 248 -32.60 3.49 -17.37
C ARG A 248 -31.73 2.39 -16.78
N ILE A 249 -31.60 1.25 -17.46
CA ILE A 249 -30.72 0.15 -17.04
C ILE A 249 -29.24 0.60 -17.02
N GLY A 250 -28.81 1.36 -18.03
CA GLY A 250 -27.48 1.97 -18.10
C GLY A 250 -27.22 3.01 -17.00
N GLY A 251 -28.26 3.70 -16.54
CA GLY A 251 -28.23 4.56 -15.35
C GLY A 251 -27.91 3.77 -14.08
N ASN A 252 -28.60 2.65 -13.84
CA ASN A 252 -28.31 1.79 -12.69
C ASN A 252 -26.85 1.29 -12.69
N TYR A 253 -26.29 0.95 -13.86
CA TYR A 253 -24.88 0.58 -13.99
C TYR A 253 -23.91 1.75 -13.75
N TYR A 254 -24.31 3.00 -14.00
CA TYR A 254 -23.50 4.15 -13.59
C TYR A 254 -23.43 4.26 -12.07
N ASP A 255 -24.57 4.14 -11.37
CA ASP A 255 -24.61 4.22 -9.90
C ASP A 255 -23.83 3.06 -9.25
N GLU A 256 -23.97 1.84 -9.78
CA GLU A 256 -23.20 0.66 -9.36
C GLU A 256 -21.69 0.89 -9.56
N TYR A 257 -21.28 1.41 -10.72
CA TYR A 257 -19.89 1.75 -11.02
C TYR A 257 -19.36 2.79 -10.05
N GLN A 258 -20.05 3.91 -9.83
CA GLN A 258 -19.57 4.97 -8.94
C GLN A 258 -19.41 4.48 -7.50
N SER A 259 -20.33 3.65 -7.02
CA SER A 259 -20.24 3.01 -5.70
C SER A 259 -18.98 2.13 -5.58
N LYS A 260 -18.82 1.16 -6.49
CA LYS A 260 -17.67 0.23 -6.49
C LYS A 260 -16.34 0.96 -6.73
N PHE A 261 -16.31 1.95 -7.61
CA PHE A 261 -15.10 2.72 -7.94
C PHE A 261 -14.63 3.60 -6.77
N ASN A 262 -15.56 4.18 -6.01
CA ASN A 262 -15.22 4.91 -4.79
C ASN A 262 -14.71 3.97 -3.68
N ALA A 263 -15.33 2.79 -3.51
CA ALA A 263 -14.83 1.77 -2.59
C ALA A 263 -13.42 1.26 -2.98
N PHE A 264 -13.18 1.03 -4.28
CA PHE A 264 -11.88 0.62 -4.83
C PHE A 264 -10.77 1.64 -4.51
N LYS A 265 -11.01 2.92 -4.82
CA LYS A 265 -10.10 4.04 -4.51
C LYS A 265 -9.73 4.08 -3.02
N GLN A 266 -10.74 4.02 -2.14
CA GLN A 266 -10.54 3.98 -0.69
C GLN A 266 -9.70 2.76 -0.25
N LYS A 267 -10.02 1.56 -0.76
CA LYS A 267 -9.33 0.30 -0.42
C LYS A 267 -7.83 0.35 -0.75
N TYR A 268 -7.47 0.93 -1.89
CA TYR A 268 -6.08 1.01 -2.35
C TYR A 268 -5.36 2.33 -1.99
N GLY A 269 -6.02 3.25 -1.28
CA GLY A 269 -5.42 4.49 -0.78
C GLY A 269 -5.06 5.49 -1.88
N ILE A 270 -5.95 5.65 -2.87
CA ILE A 270 -5.76 6.49 -4.08
C ILE A 270 -6.91 7.49 -4.21
#